data_AF-A0A5M3VU94-F1
#
_entry.id   AF-A0A5M3VU94-F1
#
_cell.length_a   1.000
_cell.length_b   1.000
_cell.length_c   1.000
_cell.angle_alpha   90.00
_cell.angle_beta   90.00
_cell.angle_gamma   90.00
#
_symmetry.space_group_name_H-M   'P 1'
#
loop_
_entity.id
_entity.type
_entity.pdbx_description
1 polymer ?
#
loop_
_entity_poly.entity_id
_entity_poly.type
_entity_poly.pdbx_seq_one_letter_code
_entity_poly.pdbx_strand_id
1 'polypeptide(L)'
;MSSTDEREGVKPRRRPELALALIVLGLGVFVIAGTADVTAAASTLGLGPRFFPLLVGSAMIVIGVCYVVDVLRGGHGDPEESEDVDARAPADWRGVGVVSVIFLAFAGLLDLLGWVIAAALLFFGLAVALGARDRLRAGVVAIILGVATYLAFVKGLGVTLPAGLLSGVI
;
A
#
# COMPACT_ATOMS: atom_id res chain seq x y z
N MET A 1 -22.30 13.79 53.14
CA MET A 1 -20.87 13.96 52.82
C MET A 1 -20.50 12.90 51.81
N SER A 2 -20.66 13.12 50.52
CA SER A 2 -19.83 13.92 49.59
C SER A 2 -18.54 13.18 49.16
N SER A 3 -18.61 12.55 48.00
CA SER A 3 -17.49 12.46 47.06
C SER A 3 -18.09 12.40 45.65
N THR A 4 -18.35 13.60 45.15
CA THR A 4 -18.52 13.94 43.74
C THR A 4 -17.21 13.74 42.98
N ASP A 5 -17.34 13.52 41.66
CA ASP A 5 -16.29 13.59 40.63
C ASP A 5 -15.30 12.41 40.65
N GLU A 6 -15.10 11.64 39.57
CA GLU A 6 -14.67 12.13 38.26
C GLU A 6 -15.47 11.49 37.12
N ARG A 7 -16.34 12.26 36.45
CA ARG A 7 -16.65 11.98 35.05
C ARG A 7 -15.54 12.60 34.22
N GLU A 8 -14.51 11.83 33.90
CA GLU A 8 -13.54 12.22 32.87
C GLU A 8 -14.31 12.49 31.56
N GLY A 9 -14.53 13.77 31.28
CA GLY A 9 -15.10 14.22 30.03
C GLY A 9 -14.12 13.91 28.92
N VAL A 10 -14.36 12.81 28.20
CA VAL A 10 -13.73 12.53 26.91
C VAL A 10 -14.04 13.72 26.00
N LYS A 11 -13.07 14.63 25.85
CA LYS A 11 -13.20 15.77 24.93
C LYS A 11 -13.51 15.24 23.53
N PRO A 12 -14.46 15.82 22.79
CA PRO A 12 -14.74 15.40 21.42
C PRO A 12 -13.48 15.60 20.56
N ARG A 13 -12.82 14.50 20.19
CA ARG A 13 -11.58 14.47 19.39
C ARG A 13 -11.85 14.67 17.90
N ARG A 14 -12.78 15.57 17.54
CA ARG A 14 -13.14 15.85 16.13
C ARG A 14 -11.97 16.37 15.28
N ARG A 15 -10.96 16.97 15.92
CA ARG A 15 -9.80 17.59 15.23
C ARG A 15 -8.85 16.57 14.57
N PRO A 16 -8.37 15.51 15.26
CA PRO A 16 -7.51 14.50 14.64
C PRO A 16 -8.21 13.67 13.56
N GLU A 17 -9.49 13.32 13.73
CA GLU A 17 -10.25 12.56 12.72
C GLU A 17 -10.43 13.36 11.43
N LEU A 18 -10.79 14.64 11.55
CA LEU A 18 -10.88 15.53 10.40
C LEU A 18 -9.52 15.71 9.71
N ALA A 19 -8.43 15.79 10.47
CA ALA A 19 -7.09 15.86 9.91
C ALA A 19 -6.73 14.61 9.09
N LEU A 20 -7.02 13.41 9.63
CA LEU A 20 -6.85 12.15 8.89
C LEU A 20 -7.69 12.13 7.61
N ALA A 21 -8.95 12.55 7.70
CA ALA A 21 -9.87 12.64 6.55
C ALA A 21 -9.31 13.51 5.43
N LEU A 22 -8.82 14.70 5.80
CA LEU A 22 -8.25 15.66 4.86
C LEU A 22 -6.92 15.17 4.26
N ILE A 23 -6.10 14.44 5.03
CA ILE A 23 -4.87 13.82 4.52
C ILE A 23 -5.20 12.76 3.47
N VAL A 24 -6.14 11.84 3.75
CA VAL A 24 -6.55 10.80 2.80
C VAL A 24 -7.13 11.42 1.53
N LEU A 25 -8.01 12.41 1.67
CA LEU A 25 -8.61 13.11 0.54
C LEU A 25 -7.55 13.87 -0.27
N GLY A 26 -6.66 14.59 0.39
CA GLY A 26 -5.55 15.30 -0.24
C GLY A 26 -4.59 14.36 -0.99
N LEU A 27 -4.28 13.20 -0.42
CA LEU A 27 -3.44 12.19 -1.08
C LEU A 27 -4.15 11.58 -2.30
N GLY A 28 -5.46 11.35 -2.24
CA GLY A 28 -6.25 10.94 -3.40
C GLY A 28 -6.22 11.95 -4.54
N VAL A 29 -6.41 13.25 -4.23
CA VAL A 29 -6.30 14.34 -5.21
C VAL A 29 -4.89 14.42 -5.79
N PHE A 30 -3.86 14.31 -4.95
CA PHE A 30 -2.46 14.31 -5.37
C PHE A 30 -2.17 13.17 -6.35
N VAL A 31 -2.65 11.95 -6.06
CA VAL A 31 -2.50 10.79 -6.95
C VAL A 31 -3.16 11.05 -8.31
N ILE A 32 -4.38 11.58 -8.34
CA ILE A 32 -5.06 11.89 -9.61
C ILE A 32 -4.32 12.98 -10.38
N ALA A 33 -3.90 14.05 -9.71
CA ALA A 33 -3.16 15.15 -10.34
C ALA A 33 -1.85 14.64 -10.96
N GLY A 34 -1.07 13.85 -10.22
CA GLY A 34 0.17 13.25 -10.73
C GLY A 34 -0.05 12.23 -11.86
N THR A 35 -1.26 11.65 -11.96
CA THR A 35 -1.61 10.74 -13.05
C THR A 35 -1.87 11.47 -14.36
N ALA A 36 -2.29 12.75 -14.32
CA ALA A 36 -2.60 13.53 -15.51
C ALA A 36 -1.39 13.68 -16.44
N ASP A 37 -0.18 13.75 -15.86
CA ASP A 37 1.09 13.93 -16.59
C ASP A 37 1.62 12.63 -17.24
N VAL A 38 1.07 11.47 -16.87
CA VAL A 38 1.57 10.17 -17.36
C VAL A 38 1.18 9.97 -18.82
N THR A 39 2.04 10.22 -19.80
CA THR A 39 1.71 9.96 -21.21
C THR A 39 1.57 8.45 -21.45
N ALA A 40 0.41 8.01 -21.95
CA ALA A 40 0.07 6.59 -22.06
C ALA A 40 0.13 6.10 -23.52
N ALA A 41 0.88 5.02 -23.76
CA ALA A 41 0.74 4.21 -24.97
C ALA A 41 -0.54 3.37 -24.90
N ALA A 42 -1.09 2.98 -26.05
CA ALA A 42 -2.30 2.17 -26.12
C ALA A 42 -2.04 0.75 -25.57
N SER A 43 -2.88 0.31 -24.63
CA SER A 43 -2.86 -1.04 -24.03
C SER A 43 -3.70 -2.03 -24.85
N THR A 44 -3.32 -3.31 -24.86
CA THR A 44 -4.05 -4.37 -25.58
C THR A 44 -5.46 -4.63 -25.02
N LEU A 45 -5.67 -4.49 -23.70
CA LEU A 45 -6.99 -4.68 -23.06
C LEU A 45 -7.82 -3.38 -22.98
N GLY A 46 -7.37 -2.28 -23.61
CA GLY A 46 -8.03 -0.98 -23.54
C GLY A 46 -7.85 -0.21 -22.20
N LEU A 47 -7.24 -0.82 -21.19
CA LEU A 47 -6.89 -0.18 -19.92
C LEU A 47 -5.43 0.29 -19.94
N GLY A 48 -5.18 1.60 -20.07
CA GLY A 48 -3.82 2.15 -20.07
C GLY A 48 -3.17 2.21 -18.68
N PRO A 49 -1.88 2.60 -18.59
CA PRO A 49 -1.12 2.71 -17.33
C PRO A 49 -1.75 3.64 -16.29
N ARG A 50 -2.58 4.59 -16.74
CA ARG A 50 -3.34 5.52 -15.89
C ARG A 50 -4.50 4.86 -15.12
N PHE A 51 -4.96 3.68 -15.54
CA PHE A 51 -6.15 3.05 -14.99
C PHE A 51 -6.01 2.81 -13.48
N PHE A 52 -4.91 2.19 -13.06
CA PHE A 52 -4.71 1.83 -11.66
C PHE A 52 -4.57 3.06 -10.74
N PRO A 53 -3.74 4.07 -11.06
CA PRO A 53 -3.70 5.30 -10.28
C PRO A 53 -5.05 6.04 -10.20
N LEU A 54 -5.82 6.08 -11.30
CA LEU A 54 -7.16 6.68 -11.29
C LEU A 54 -8.13 5.91 -10.40
N LEU A 55 -8.12 4.57 -10.45
CA LEU A 55 -8.96 3.73 -9.61
C LEU A 55 -8.65 3.93 -8.12
N VAL A 56 -7.38 3.87 -7.74
CA VAL A 56 -6.97 4.03 -6.35
C VAL A 56 -7.21 5.46 -5.87
N GLY A 57 -6.82 6.46 -6.65
CA GLY A 57 -7.02 7.87 -6.32
C GLY A 57 -8.50 8.23 -6.17
N SER A 58 -9.36 7.73 -7.06
CA SER A 58 -10.81 7.94 -6.95
C SER A 58 -11.41 7.23 -5.73
N ALA A 59 -11.01 5.98 -5.44
CA ALA A 59 -11.41 5.28 -4.23
C ALA A 59 -11.00 6.04 -2.96
N MET A 60 -9.78 6.57 -2.92
CA MET A 60 -9.30 7.40 -1.80
C MET A 60 -10.11 8.68 -1.63
N ILE A 61 -10.47 9.36 -2.71
CA ILE A 61 -11.33 10.55 -2.66
C ILE A 61 -12.71 10.17 -2.12
N VAL A 62 -13.31 9.10 -2.62
CA VAL A 62 -14.62 8.61 -2.14
C VAL A 62 -14.57 8.31 -0.64
N ILE A 63 -13.57 7.54 -0.20
CA ILE A 63 -13.38 7.21 1.22
C ILE A 63 -13.14 8.48 2.05
N GLY A 64 -12.29 9.39 1.59
CA GLY A 64 -12.01 10.65 2.27
C GLY A 64 -13.26 11.54 2.41
N VAL A 65 -14.07 11.65 1.36
CA VAL A 65 -15.35 12.39 1.40
C VAL A 65 -16.34 11.73 2.36
N CYS A 66 -16.50 10.41 2.27
CA CYS A 66 -17.36 9.66 3.20
C CYS A 66 -16.93 9.89 4.66
N TYR A 67 -15.63 9.88 4.93
CA TYR A 67 -15.09 10.07 6.28
C TYR A 67 -15.26 11.52 6.77
N VAL A 68 -15.06 12.53 5.91
CA VAL A 68 -15.40 13.93 6.24
C VAL A 68 -16.89 14.06 6.59
N VAL A 69 -17.77 13.46 5.77
CA VAL A 69 -19.22 13.49 6.01
C VAL A 69 -19.58 12.80 7.33
N ASP A 70 -18.95 11.68 7.65
CA ASP A 70 -19.15 10.95 8.91
C ASP A 70 -18.77 11.81 10.13
N VAL A 71 -17.57 12.39 10.12
CA VAL A 71 -17.09 13.29 11.19
C VAL A 71 -18.00 14.52 11.35
N LEU A 72 -18.49 15.09 10.25
CA LEU A 72 -19.43 16.22 10.28
C LEU A 72 -20.80 15.82 10.83
N ARG A 73 -21.28 14.60 10.53
CA ARG A 73 -22.53 14.04 11.09
C ARG A 73 -22.41 13.66 12.57
N GLY A 74 -21.21 13.78 13.15
CA GLY A 74 -20.96 13.42 14.54
C GLY A 74 -20.66 11.94 14.73
N GLY A 75 -20.32 11.23 13.66
CA GLY A 75 -19.51 10.03 13.75
C GLY A 75 -18.20 10.39 14.45
N HIS A 76 -17.82 9.54 15.38
CA HIS A 76 -16.49 9.54 15.97
C HIS A 76 -15.95 8.16 15.68
N GLY A 77 -14.66 8.06 15.39
CA GLY A 77 -14.01 6.78 15.46
C GLY A 77 -14.11 6.36 16.91
N ASP A 78 -15.04 5.45 17.22
CA ASP A 78 -14.91 4.69 18.46
C ASP A 78 -13.49 4.15 18.39
N PRO A 79 -12.63 4.39 19.39
CA PRO A 79 -11.31 3.81 19.37
C PRO A 79 -11.56 2.32 19.20
N GLU A 80 -11.28 1.80 18.00
CA GLU A 80 -11.34 0.38 17.74
C GLU A 80 -10.62 -0.23 18.93
N GLU A 81 -11.31 -1.12 19.63
CA GLU A 81 -10.71 -1.96 20.65
C GLU A 81 -9.58 -2.66 19.93
N SER A 82 -8.42 -2.00 19.98
CA SER A 82 -7.29 -2.29 19.13
C SER A 82 -6.91 -3.70 19.50
N GLU A 83 -7.03 -4.67 18.58
CA GLU A 83 -6.71 -6.08 18.84
C GLU A 83 -5.43 -6.19 19.68
N ASP A 84 -5.57 -6.32 21.00
CA ASP A 84 -4.51 -6.25 22.01
C ASP A 84 -3.26 -5.41 21.63
N VAL A 85 -3.46 -4.23 21.02
CA VAL A 85 -2.33 -3.35 20.67
C VAL A 85 -1.95 -2.61 21.94
N ASP A 86 -1.06 -3.21 22.72
CA ASP A 86 -0.41 -2.52 23.83
C ASP A 86 0.29 -1.28 23.24
N ALA A 87 -0.28 -0.10 23.47
CA ALA A 87 0.27 1.18 23.02
C ALA A 87 1.66 1.45 23.63
N ARG A 88 2.11 0.63 24.59
CA ARG A 88 3.48 0.64 25.14
C ARG A 88 4.38 -0.43 24.56
N ALA A 89 3.88 -1.33 23.72
CA ALA A 89 4.72 -2.28 23.01
C ALA A 89 5.76 -1.51 22.19
N PRO A 90 7.06 -1.82 22.34
CA PRO A 90 8.09 -1.18 21.55
C PRO A 90 7.87 -1.49 20.07
N ALA A 91 7.93 -0.47 19.21
CA ALA A 91 7.84 -0.67 17.77
C ALA A 91 8.92 -1.66 17.29
N ASP A 92 8.55 -2.59 16.41
CA ASP A 92 9.50 -3.55 15.83
C ASP A 92 10.36 -2.89 14.74
N TRP A 93 11.32 -2.08 15.19
CA TRP A 93 12.28 -1.41 14.32
C TRP A 93 13.13 -2.39 13.51
N ARG A 94 13.30 -3.62 14.00
CA ARG A 94 14.04 -4.66 13.29
C ARG A 94 13.23 -5.15 12.09
N GLY A 95 11.95 -5.45 12.28
CA GLY A 95 11.03 -5.79 11.19
C GLY A 95 10.99 -4.68 10.14
N VAL A 96 10.83 -3.42 10.57
CA VAL A 96 10.87 -2.25 9.68
C VAL A 96 12.19 -2.19 8.90
N GLY A 97 13.33 -2.36 9.57
CA GLY A 97 14.64 -2.36 8.93
C GLY A 97 14.82 -3.47 7.89
N VAL A 98 14.39 -4.70 8.22
CA VAL A 98 14.46 -5.85 7.31
C VAL A 98 13.62 -5.64 6.06
N VAL A 99 12.35 -5.24 6.23
CA VAL A 99 11.44 -4.97 5.11
C VAL A 99 11.97 -3.82 4.24
N SER A 100 12.49 -2.77 4.87
CA SER A 100 13.09 -1.64 4.16
C SER A 100 14.29 -2.06 3.32
N VAL A 101 15.19 -2.89 3.86
CA VAL A 101 16.34 -3.42 3.12
C VAL A 101 15.90 -4.29 1.95
N ILE A 102 14.90 -5.16 2.13
CA ILE A 102 14.36 -6.00 1.05
C ILE A 102 13.80 -5.12 -0.08
N PHE A 103 13.07 -4.06 0.26
CA PHE A 103 12.50 -3.14 -0.72
C PHE A 103 13.58 -2.35 -1.47
N LEU A 104 14.60 -1.85 -0.78
CA LEU A 104 15.73 -1.18 -1.40
C LEU A 104 16.55 -2.12 -2.29
N ALA A 105 16.74 -3.37 -1.87
CA ALA A 105 17.39 -4.39 -2.68
C ALA A 105 16.57 -4.67 -3.95
N PHE A 106 15.25 -4.80 -3.85
CA PHE A 106 14.38 -4.91 -5.03
C PHE A 106 14.57 -3.75 -6.00
N ALA A 107 14.53 -2.50 -5.51
CA ALA A 107 14.72 -1.32 -6.33
C ALA A 107 16.08 -1.31 -7.06
N GLY A 108 17.16 -1.69 -6.37
CA GLY A 108 18.49 -1.79 -6.99
C GLY A 108 18.67 -2.98 -7.94
N LEU A 109 17.92 -4.08 -7.73
CA LEU A 109 17.98 -5.28 -8.56
C LEU A 109 17.11 -5.18 -9.82
N LEU A 110 16.16 -4.23 -9.88
CA LEU A 110 15.23 -4.11 -11.01
C LEU A 110 15.95 -3.98 -12.35
N ASP A 111 16.93 -3.09 -12.45
CA ASP A 111 17.65 -2.85 -13.72
C ASP A 111 18.59 -4.01 -14.07
N LEU A 112 19.15 -4.69 -13.07
CA LEU A 112 20.11 -5.78 -13.28
C LEU A 112 19.41 -7.10 -13.60
N LEU A 113 18.51 -7.57 -12.74
CA LEU A 113 17.87 -8.88 -12.83
C LEU A 113 16.58 -8.85 -13.65
N GLY A 114 15.99 -7.68 -13.84
CA GLY A 114 14.68 -7.52 -14.47
C GLY A 114 13.52 -7.75 -13.50
N TRP A 115 12.33 -7.34 -13.93
CA TRP A 115 11.15 -7.29 -13.08
C TRP A 115 10.77 -8.65 -12.47
N VAL A 116 10.71 -9.71 -13.27
CA VAL A 116 10.19 -11.02 -12.81
C VAL A 116 11.04 -11.59 -11.69
N ILE A 117 12.37 -11.56 -11.87
CA ILE A 117 13.30 -12.12 -10.87
C ILE A 117 13.35 -11.21 -9.65
N ALA A 118 13.44 -9.89 -9.84
CA ALA A 118 13.46 -8.94 -8.73
C ALA A 118 12.17 -9.03 -7.90
N ALA A 119 11.00 -9.11 -8.54
CA ALA A 119 9.70 -9.24 -7.86
C ALA A 119 9.58 -10.58 -7.12
N ALA A 120 10.04 -11.68 -7.71
CA ALA A 120 10.08 -12.97 -7.03
C ALA A 120 10.96 -12.93 -5.76
N LEU A 121 12.13 -12.28 -5.84
CA LEU A 121 13.00 -12.08 -4.67
C LEU A 121 12.36 -11.18 -3.62
N LEU A 122 11.66 -10.11 -4.03
CA LEU A 122 10.89 -9.23 -3.15
C LEU A 122 9.81 -10.02 -2.39
N PHE A 123 8.93 -10.73 -3.11
CA PHE A 123 7.84 -11.49 -2.51
C PHE A 123 8.35 -12.62 -1.61
N PHE A 124 9.40 -13.33 -2.04
CA PHE A 124 10.02 -14.36 -1.22
C PHE A 124 10.67 -13.79 0.03
N GLY A 125 11.45 -12.72 -0.11
CA GLY A 125 12.10 -12.03 1.00
C GLY A 125 11.10 -11.53 2.02
N LEU A 126 10.00 -10.94 1.57
CA LEU A 126 8.92 -10.47 2.44
C LEU A 126 8.21 -11.65 3.13
N ALA A 127 7.91 -12.73 2.41
CA ALA A 127 7.30 -13.93 3.00
C ALA A 127 8.20 -14.53 4.10
N VAL A 128 9.51 -14.60 3.87
CA VAL A 128 10.47 -15.08 4.88
C VAL A 128 10.57 -14.11 6.06
N ALA A 129 10.60 -12.80 5.82
CA ALA A 129 10.63 -11.77 6.86
C ALA A 129 9.38 -11.82 7.75
N LEU A 130 8.23 -12.14 7.16
CA LEU A 130 6.95 -12.33 7.85
C LEU A 130 6.81 -13.72 8.50
N GLY A 131 7.84 -14.56 8.47
CA GLY A 131 7.87 -15.83 9.20
C GLY A 131 7.31 -17.04 8.44
N ALA A 132 7.34 -17.04 7.11
CA ALA A 132 6.94 -18.21 6.31
C ALA A 132 7.68 -19.48 6.76
N ARG A 133 6.91 -20.47 7.24
CA ARG A 133 7.45 -21.75 7.73
C ARG A 133 7.94 -22.66 6.59
N ASP A 134 7.26 -22.64 5.45
CA ASP A 134 7.61 -23.43 4.27
C ASP A 134 8.19 -22.53 3.18
N ARG A 135 9.53 -22.44 3.15
CA ARG A 135 10.25 -21.59 2.19
C ARG A 135 10.09 -22.05 0.75
N LEU A 136 9.85 -23.34 0.51
CA LEU A 136 9.66 -23.85 -0.85
C LEU A 136 8.33 -23.36 -1.40
N ARG A 137 7.24 -23.49 -0.63
CA ARG A 137 5.93 -22.96 -1.02
C ARG A 137 5.97 -21.44 -1.19
N ALA A 138 6.64 -20.73 -0.28
CA ALA A 138 6.81 -19.28 -0.39
C ALA A 138 7.54 -18.89 -1.68
N GLY A 139 8.59 -19.62 -2.06
CA GLY A 139 9.33 -19.39 -3.31
C GLY A 139 8.47 -19.63 -4.56
N VAL A 140 7.70 -20.72 -4.59
CA VAL A 140 6.78 -21.01 -5.70
C VAL A 140 5.73 -19.93 -5.84
N VAL A 141 5.09 -19.53 -4.73
CA VAL A 141 4.08 -18.45 -4.73
C VAL A 141 4.70 -17.13 -5.17
N ALA A 142 5.91 -16.81 -4.71
CA ALA A 142 6.62 -15.60 -5.09
C ALA A 142 6.91 -15.53 -6.59
N ILE A 143 7.33 -16.63 -7.21
CA ILE A 143 7.54 -16.72 -8.66
C ILE A 143 6.21 -16.53 -9.41
N ILE A 144 5.16 -17.24 -8.98
CA ILE A 144 3.83 -17.13 -9.58
C ILE A 144 3.33 -15.69 -9.52
N LEU A 145 3.45 -15.04 -8.36
CA LEU A 145 3.07 -13.63 -8.19
C LEU A 145 3.91 -12.72 -9.08
N GLY A 146 5.23 -12.88 -9.12
CA GLY A 146 6.11 -12.08 -9.98
C GLY A 146 5.72 -12.16 -11.46
N VAL A 147 5.47 -13.37 -11.97
CA VAL A 147 5.02 -13.61 -13.36
C VAL A 147 3.60 -13.09 -13.58
N ALA A 148 2.67 -13.34 -12.67
CA ALA A 148 1.30 -12.87 -12.79
C ALA A 148 1.23 -11.34 -12.83
N THR A 149 1.99 -10.66 -11.96
CA THR A 149 2.11 -9.20 -11.96
C THR A 149 2.76 -8.71 -13.26
N TYR A 150 3.84 -9.35 -13.74
CA TYR A 150 4.43 -9.00 -15.03
C TYR A 150 3.39 -9.04 -16.17
N LEU A 151 2.61 -10.11 -16.25
CA LEU A 151 1.57 -10.25 -17.28
C LEU A 151 0.47 -9.20 -17.12
N ALA A 152 0.03 -8.92 -15.88
CA ALA A 152 -0.97 -7.90 -15.62
C ALA A 152 -0.54 -6.50 -16.07
N PHE A 153 0.72 -6.13 -15.84
CA PHE A 153 1.24 -4.82 -16.22
C PHE A 153 1.59 -4.73 -17.71
N VAL A 154 2.29 -5.73 -18.25
CA VAL A 154 2.71 -5.72 -19.67
C VAL A 154 1.53 -5.95 -20.60
N LYS A 155 0.75 -7.02 -20.40
CA LYS A 155 -0.38 -7.34 -21.29
C LYS A 155 -1.63 -6.57 -20.91
N GLY A 156 -1.87 -6.38 -19.61
CA GLY A 156 -3.07 -5.69 -19.15
C GLY A 156 -2.99 -4.19 -19.35
N LEU A 157 -1.93 -3.56 -18.82
CA LEU A 157 -1.79 -2.11 -18.82
C LEU A 157 -0.94 -1.55 -19.96
N GLY A 158 -0.26 -2.40 -20.74
CA GLY A 158 0.64 -1.94 -21.81
C GLY A 158 1.92 -1.28 -21.30
N VAL A 159 2.33 -1.57 -20.06
CA VAL A 159 3.55 -1.01 -19.45
C VAL A 159 4.77 -1.83 -19.83
N THR A 160 5.85 -1.19 -20.23
CA THR A 160 7.14 -1.86 -20.45
C THR A 160 7.90 -1.96 -19.13
N LEU A 161 8.24 -3.19 -18.74
CA LEU A 161 9.01 -3.47 -17.53
C LEU A 161 10.45 -3.87 -17.90
N PRO A 162 11.46 -3.51 -17.09
CA PRO A 162 12.83 -3.90 -17.34
C PRO A 162 12.96 -5.42 -17.43
N ALA A 163 13.47 -5.91 -18.56
CA ALA A 163 13.75 -7.33 -18.73
C ALA A 163 15.06 -7.74 -18.02
N GLY A 164 15.99 -6.79 -17.81
CA GLY A 164 17.30 -7.05 -17.17
C GLY A 164 18.05 -8.19 -17.86
N LEU A 165 18.58 -9.14 -17.07
CA LEU A 165 19.20 -10.38 -17.57
C LEU A 165 18.30 -11.20 -18.51
N LEU A 166 16.98 -11.05 -18.44
CA LEU A 166 16.04 -11.74 -19.32
C LEU A 166 15.84 -11.04 -20.67
N SER A 167 16.50 -9.90 -20.93
CA SER A 167 16.42 -9.17 -22.20
C SER A 167 16.83 -9.99 -23.43
N GLY A 168 17.50 -11.13 -23.27
CA GLY A 168 17.85 -12.05 -24.35
C GLY A 168 16.84 -13.18 -24.62
N VAL A 169 15.81 -13.34 -23.78
CA VAL A 169 14.83 -14.44 -23.85
C VAL A 169 13.39 -13.95 -24.06
N ILE A 170 13.06 -12.74 -23.62
CA ILE A 170 11.72 -12.13 -23.71
C ILE A 170 11.71 -10.82 -24.47
#